data_AF-A0A7W3XUJ6-F1
#
_entry.id   AF-A0A7W3XUJ6-F1
#
_cell.length_a   1.000
_cell.length_b   1.000
_cell.length_c   1.000
_cell.angle_alpha   90.00
_cell.angle_beta   90.00
_cell.angle_gamma   90.00
#
_symmetry.space_group_name_H-M   'P 1'
#
loop_
_entity.id
_entity.type
_entity.pdbx_description
1 polymer ?
#
loop_
_entity_poly.entity_id
_entity_poly.type
_entity_poly.pdbx_seq_one_letter_code
_entity_poly.pdbx_strand_id
1 'polypeptide(L)'
;MPEETSANQSTEQVIDQQQVNTEHPAAETTATTQETAAEGIRVKYNKEERVIPNEEAPTWIQKGLNYDKLQERTAALEDQAKALERTAKVYGFTDIDSYLQALDKYEQEQAIREEAEKLGVDESVIIQHLAPMKQKLSEYEQQMQSVKEREAQLRLEQEVNQLKATYPDFEQYQLDALQLVIDKGYGIEDAYKLVSYQDKLANIGKQTEAETIRKIQQNAMTTPGALGAEGTEHKTGFAAMSKDEQRKFIEDVKAGRRTTFD
;
A
#
# COMPACT_ATOMS: atom_id res chain seq x y z
N MET A 1 -7.75 1.50 64.43
CA MET A 1 -7.01 2.06 63.27
C MET A 1 -7.50 1.32 62.03
N PRO A 2 -7.58 2.00 60.88
CA PRO A 2 -8.76 2.16 59.99
C PRO A 2 -8.79 1.08 58.86
N GLU A 3 -9.68 0.97 57.86
CA GLU A 3 -10.66 1.81 57.16
C GLU A 3 -11.86 0.97 56.65
N GLU A 4 -12.98 1.65 56.41
CA GLU A 4 -14.17 1.20 55.68
C GLU A 4 -13.90 1.05 54.18
N THR A 5 -14.54 0.10 53.50
CA THR A 5 -14.88 0.24 52.07
C THR A 5 -16.27 -0.33 51.79
N SER A 6 -17.13 0.56 51.31
CA SER A 6 -18.50 0.33 50.87
C SER A 6 -18.58 -0.28 49.48
N ALA A 7 -19.72 -0.94 49.24
CA ALA A 7 -20.22 -1.51 48.00
C ALA A 7 -20.39 -0.50 46.86
N ASN A 8 -20.38 -0.98 45.60
CA ASN A 8 -21.34 -0.57 44.57
C ASN A 8 -21.30 -1.50 43.33
N GLN A 9 -22.38 -2.28 43.16
CA GLN A 9 -22.86 -2.78 41.87
C GLN A 9 -23.52 -1.61 41.11
N SER A 10 -23.30 -1.50 39.81
CA SER A 10 -24.02 -0.54 38.94
C SER A 10 -24.87 -1.28 37.92
N THR A 11 -26.14 -0.90 37.94
CA THR A 11 -27.29 -1.40 37.18
C THR A 11 -27.53 -0.53 35.94
N GLU A 12 -28.20 -1.11 34.94
CA GLU A 12 -28.84 -0.47 33.78
C GLU A 12 -29.59 0.84 34.12
N GLN A 13 -29.53 1.81 33.20
CA GLN A 13 -30.59 2.82 33.07
C GLN A 13 -30.86 3.21 31.61
N VAL A 14 -32.12 2.98 31.26
CA VAL A 14 -32.92 3.49 30.15
C VAL A 14 -33.14 5.00 30.34
N ILE A 15 -33.11 5.79 29.26
CA ILE A 15 -33.64 7.17 29.28
C ILE A 15 -34.63 7.35 28.14
N ASP A 16 -35.85 7.67 28.56
CA ASP A 16 -37.02 8.03 27.76
C ASP A 16 -37.24 9.56 27.79
N GLN A 17 -38.12 10.01 26.92
CA GLN A 17 -38.42 11.35 26.41
C GLN A 17 -38.70 12.48 27.44
N GLN A 18 -38.47 13.74 27.00
CA GLN A 18 -39.25 14.90 27.45
C GLN A 18 -39.44 15.95 26.35
N GLN A 19 -40.73 16.23 26.05
CA GLN A 19 -41.23 17.35 25.25
C GLN A 19 -41.21 18.66 26.06
N VAL A 20 -40.95 19.79 25.39
CA VAL A 20 -41.48 21.12 25.80
C VAL A 20 -41.97 21.88 24.55
N ASN A 21 -43.14 22.47 24.69
CA ASN A 21 -44.00 23.13 23.71
C ASN A 21 -43.92 24.67 23.86
N THR A 22 -43.81 25.44 22.77
CA THR A 22 -44.34 26.83 22.68
C THR A 22 -44.59 27.27 21.21
N GLU A 23 -45.77 27.82 20.95
CA GLU A 23 -46.30 28.29 19.64
C GLU A 23 -45.85 29.73 19.22
N HIS A 24 -45.60 29.88 17.90
CA HIS A 24 -45.89 30.96 16.90
C HIS A 24 -45.90 32.48 17.24
N PRO A 25 -45.54 33.41 16.28
CA PRO A 25 -46.23 33.56 14.98
C PRO A 25 -45.39 33.99 13.75
N ALA A 26 -46.09 33.99 12.61
CA ALA A 26 -45.68 34.14 11.20
C ALA A 26 -45.09 35.50 10.75
N ALA A 27 -44.30 35.48 9.66
CA ALA A 27 -44.45 36.34 8.47
C ALA A 27 -43.43 35.95 7.36
N GLU A 28 -43.89 36.06 6.11
CA GLU A 28 -43.19 35.91 4.82
C GLU A 28 -41.90 36.77 4.77
N THR A 29 -40.86 36.52 3.98
CA THR A 29 -40.82 36.60 2.51
C THR A 29 -39.41 36.24 2.01
N THR A 30 -39.31 35.43 0.94
CA THR A 30 -38.30 35.45 -0.15
C THR A 30 -36.83 35.84 0.10
N ALA A 31 -35.88 34.95 -0.26
CA ALA A 31 -35.15 35.06 -1.53
C ALA A 31 -33.96 34.06 -1.60
N THR A 32 -33.99 33.25 -2.66
CA THR A 32 -32.85 32.93 -3.54
C THR A 32 -31.59 32.34 -2.93
N THR A 33 -31.44 31.02 -3.06
CA THR A 33 -30.15 30.38 -3.36
C THR A 33 -30.44 29.29 -4.38
N GLN A 34 -30.45 29.67 -5.66
CA GLN A 34 -29.41 29.32 -6.63
C GLN A 34 -29.33 27.82 -6.89
N GLU A 35 -29.68 27.46 -8.13
CA GLU A 35 -29.34 26.21 -8.78
C GLU A 35 -27.96 25.70 -8.35
N THR A 36 -27.96 24.63 -7.57
CA THR A 36 -27.15 23.48 -7.93
C THR A 36 -28.16 22.39 -8.22
N ALA A 37 -28.34 22.09 -9.50
CA ALA A 37 -28.87 20.80 -9.88
C ALA A 37 -27.98 19.77 -9.18
N ALA A 38 -28.45 19.25 -8.04
CA ALA A 38 -27.92 18.01 -7.50
C ALA A 38 -28.30 16.96 -8.53
N GLU A 39 -27.45 16.82 -9.55
CA GLU A 39 -27.47 15.68 -10.42
C GLU A 39 -27.54 14.46 -9.49
N GLY A 40 -28.61 13.71 -9.63
CA GLY A 40 -28.98 12.67 -8.70
C GLY A 40 -29.97 11.77 -9.39
N ILE A 41 -29.74 10.46 -9.27
CA ILE A 41 -30.53 9.46 -9.97
C ILE A 41 -31.78 9.20 -9.14
N ARG A 42 -32.96 9.40 -9.74
CA ARG A 42 -34.25 9.01 -9.15
C ARG A 42 -34.39 7.50 -9.24
N VAL A 43 -34.30 6.82 -8.10
CA VAL A 43 -34.46 5.37 -8.00
C VAL A 43 -35.71 5.06 -7.18
N LYS A 44 -36.55 4.15 -7.67
CA LYS A 44 -37.73 3.68 -6.96
C LYS A 44 -37.31 2.57 -6.00
N TYR A 45 -37.26 2.87 -4.71
CA TYR A 45 -36.93 1.91 -3.65
C TYR A 45 -38.14 1.78 -2.73
N ASN A 46 -38.62 0.55 -2.49
CA ASN A 46 -39.77 0.27 -1.61
C ASN A 46 -41.03 1.11 -1.91
N LYS A 47 -41.35 1.30 -3.20
CA LYS A 47 -42.52 2.06 -3.70
C LYS A 47 -42.47 3.58 -3.45
N GLU A 48 -41.39 4.11 -2.91
CA GLU A 48 -41.15 5.55 -2.75
C GLU A 48 -40.07 6.01 -3.73
N GLU A 49 -40.23 7.22 -4.28
CA GLU A 49 -39.23 7.84 -5.14
C GLU A 49 -38.16 8.49 -4.28
N ARG A 50 -36.93 7.94 -4.32
CA ARG A 50 -35.79 8.51 -3.60
C ARG A 50 -34.77 9.05 -4.61
N VAL A 51 -34.35 10.29 -4.39
CA VAL A 51 -33.27 10.90 -5.16
C VAL A 51 -31.96 10.54 -4.47
N ILE A 52 -31.09 9.80 -5.15
CA ILE A 52 -29.75 9.48 -4.65
C ILE A 52 -28.80 10.58 -5.18
N PRO A 53 -28.09 11.31 -4.31
CA PRO A 53 -27.13 12.32 -4.76
C PRO A 53 -25.98 11.66 -5.55
N ASN A 54 -25.45 12.35 -6.56
CA ASN A 54 -24.39 11.81 -7.45
C ASN A 54 -23.15 11.28 -6.72
N GLU A 55 -22.83 11.79 -5.54
CA GLU A 55 -21.71 11.31 -4.69
C GLU A 55 -21.94 9.88 -4.18
N GLU A 56 -23.20 9.49 -3.91
CA GLU A 56 -23.55 8.17 -3.37
C GLU A 56 -24.05 7.19 -4.45
N ALA A 57 -24.42 7.72 -5.62
CA ALA A 57 -24.95 6.94 -6.74
C ALA A 57 -24.02 5.78 -7.19
N PRO A 58 -22.68 5.95 -7.31
CA PRO A 58 -21.79 4.86 -7.68
C PRO A 58 -21.84 3.68 -6.69
N THR A 59 -21.91 3.97 -5.39
CA THR A 59 -21.96 2.96 -4.33
C THR A 59 -23.26 2.16 -4.36
N TRP A 60 -24.39 2.83 -4.58
CA TRP A 60 -25.69 2.16 -4.68
C TRP A 60 -25.86 1.37 -5.98
N ILE A 61 -25.31 1.86 -7.09
CA ILE A 61 -25.27 1.13 -8.37
C ILE A 61 -24.41 -0.13 -8.25
N GLN A 62 -23.23 -0.03 -7.63
CA GLN A 62 -22.36 -1.20 -7.38
C GLN A 62 -23.07 -2.23 -6.48
N LYS A 63 -23.78 -1.79 -5.44
CA LYS A 63 -24.58 -2.67 -4.59
C LYS A 63 -25.74 -3.32 -5.36
N GLY A 64 -26.43 -2.59 -6.22
CA GLY A 64 -27.51 -3.14 -7.07
C GLY A 64 -27.01 -4.18 -8.08
N LEU A 65 -25.87 -3.92 -8.72
CA LEU A 65 -25.22 -4.87 -9.63
C LEU A 65 -24.74 -6.13 -8.88
N ASN A 66 -24.24 -5.96 -7.65
CA ASN A 66 -23.90 -7.10 -6.80
C ASN A 66 -25.13 -7.84 -6.30
N TYR A 67 -26.26 -7.15 -6.08
CA TYR A 67 -27.52 -7.76 -5.66
C TYR A 67 -28.10 -8.65 -6.76
N ASP A 68 -28.02 -8.22 -8.03
CA ASP A 68 -28.44 -9.03 -9.17
C ASP A 68 -27.61 -10.34 -9.28
N LYS A 69 -26.29 -10.24 -9.16
CA LYS A 69 -25.40 -11.43 -9.11
C LYS A 69 -25.68 -12.33 -7.90
N LEU A 70 -26.00 -11.73 -6.77
CA LEU A 70 -26.34 -12.47 -5.56
C LEU A 70 -27.70 -13.16 -5.73
N GLN A 71 -28.67 -12.49 -6.35
CA GLN A 71 -29.99 -13.01 -6.64
C GLN A 71 -29.93 -14.18 -7.64
N GLU A 72 -29.14 -14.04 -8.70
CA GLU A 72 -28.87 -15.11 -9.66
C GLU A 72 -28.19 -16.30 -8.98
N ARG A 73 -27.19 -16.07 -8.12
CA ARG A 73 -26.57 -17.12 -7.30
C ARG A 73 -27.59 -17.79 -6.38
N THR A 74 -28.45 -17.04 -5.70
CA THR A 74 -29.45 -17.62 -4.81
C THR A 74 -30.47 -18.45 -5.59
N ALA A 75 -30.93 -17.98 -6.75
CA ALA A 75 -31.83 -18.74 -7.61
C ALA A 75 -31.16 -20.05 -8.10
N ALA A 76 -29.90 -19.98 -8.51
CA ALA A 76 -29.13 -21.16 -8.90
C ALA A 76 -28.95 -22.16 -7.75
N LEU A 77 -28.66 -21.67 -6.53
CA LEU A 77 -28.54 -22.53 -5.34
C LEU A 77 -29.88 -23.15 -4.94
N GLU A 78 -30.98 -22.42 -5.04
CA GLU A 78 -32.32 -22.95 -4.80
C GLU A 78 -32.69 -24.06 -5.79
N ASP A 79 -32.36 -23.88 -7.07
CA ASP A 79 -32.62 -24.88 -8.09
C ASP A 79 -31.74 -26.14 -7.90
N GLN A 80 -30.48 -25.97 -7.48
CA GLN A 80 -29.62 -27.08 -7.07
C GLN A 80 -30.18 -27.80 -5.84
N ALA A 81 -30.64 -27.07 -4.82
CA ALA A 81 -31.24 -27.65 -3.63
C ALA A 81 -32.50 -28.47 -3.99
N LYS A 82 -33.37 -27.95 -4.86
CA LYS A 82 -34.56 -28.69 -5.35
C LYS A 82 -34.17 -29.95 -6.14
N ALA A 83 -33.11 -29.88 -6.95
CA ALA A 83 -32.61 -31.04 -7.67
C ALA A 83 -32.10 -32.12 -6.70
N LEU A 84 -31.33 -31.72 -5.68
CA LEU A 84 -30.84 -32.61 -4.62
C LEU A 84 -31.99 -33.21 -3.78
N GLU A 85 -33.03 -32.44 -3.50
CA GLU A 85 -34.21 -32.92 -2.79
C GLU A 85 -34.93 -34.02 -3.58
N ARG A 86 -35.06 -33.84 -4.91
CA ARG A 86 -35.67 -34.85 -5.78
C ARG A 86 -34.81 -36.11 -5.82
N THR A 87 -33.49 -35.99 -5.94
CA THR A 87 -32.61 -37.16 -5.92
C THR A 87 -32.68 -37.89 -4.58
N ALA A 88 -32.63 -37.16 -3.46
CA ALA A 88 -32.76 -37.74 -2.12
C ALA A 88 -34.07 -38.53 -1.98
N LYS A 89 -35.21 -37.96 -2.43
CA LYS A 89 -36.52 -38.64 -2.44
C LYS A 89 -36.55 -39.87 -3.33
N VAL A 90 -35.90 -39.84 -4.50
CA VAL A 90 -35.80 -41.00 -5.41
C VAL A 90 -35.04 -42.16 -4.74
N TYR A 91 -34.00 -41.85 -3.97
CA TYR A 91 -33.26 -42.84 -3.19
C TYR A 91 -33.92 -43.18 -1.84
N GLY A 92 -35.11 -42.65 -1.55
CA GLY A 92 -35.90 -42.98 -0.37
C GLY A 92 -35.53 -42.22 0.91
N PHE A 93 -34.73 -41.15 0.82
CA PHE A 93 -34.40 -40.28 1.94
C PHE A 93 -35.48 -39.21 2.15
N THR A 94 -35.76 -38.88 3.41
CA THR A 94 -36.75 -37.85 3.78
C THR A 94 -36.21 -36.44 3.59
N ASP A 95 -34.92 -36.25 3.86
CA ASP A 95 -34.26 -34.94 3.91
C ASP A 95 -32.94 -34.95 3.15
N ILE A 96 -32.58 -33.82 2.53
CA ILE A 96 -31.32 -33.66 1.79
C ILE A 96 -30.12 -33.97 2.69
N ASP A 97 -30.15 -33.50 3.94
CA ASP A 97 -29.06 -33.71 4.90
C ASP A 97 -28.82 -35.19 5.18
N SER A 98 -29.89 -35.98 5.28
CA SER A 98 -29.78 -37.43 5.50
C SER A 98 -29.18 -38.16 4.29
N TYR A 99 -29.51 -37.70 3.07
CA TYR A 99 -28.93 -38.21 1.84
C TYR A 99 -27.44 -37.85 1.73
N LEU A 100 -27.06 -36.61 2.04
CA LEU A 100 -25.67 -36.17 2.01
C LEU A 100 -24.83 -36.92 3.05
N GLN A 101 -25.31 -37.07 4.29
CA GLN A 101 -24.61 -37.86 5.30
C GLN A 101 -24.42 -39.32 4.91
N ALA A 102 -25.41 -39.91 4.23
CA ALA A 102 -25.30 -41.28 3.73
C ALA A 102 -24.28 -41.38 2.60
N LEU A 103 -24.25 -40.37 1.70
CA LEU A 103 -23.26 -40.28 0.64
C LEU A 103 -21.85 -40.11 1.22
N ASP A 104 -21.65 -39.20 2.17
CA ASP A 104 -20.36 -38.97 2.84
C ASP A 104 -19.84 -40.25 3.50
N LYS A 105 -20.72 -40.99 4.20
CA LYS A 105 -20.35 -42.29 4.80
C LYS A 105 -19.96 -43.32 3.75
N TYR A 106 -20.72 -43.41 2.66
CA TYR A 106 -20.42 -44.32 1.57
C TYR A 106 -19.07 -43.99 0.91
N GLU A 107 -18.82 -42.71 0.62
CA GLU A 107 -17.54 -42.25 0.06
C GLU A 107 -16.38 -42.53 1.00
N GLN A 108 -16.57 -42.29 2.31
CA GLN A 108 -15.58 -42.59 3.33
C GLN A 108 -15.28 -44.09 3.41
N GLU A 109 -16.30 -44.95 3.39
CA GLU A 109 -16.13 -46.41 3.37
C GLU A 109 -15.41 -46.89 2.11
N GLN A 110 -15.72 -46.33 0.95
CA GLN A 110 -15.00 -46.65 -0.29
C GLN A 110 -13.52 -46.25 -0.20
N ALA A 111 -13.25 -45.03 0.29
CA ALA A 111 -11.87 -44.56 0.45
C ALA A 111 -11.08 -45.45 1.42
N ILE A 112 -11.70 -45.87 2.54
CA ILE A 112 -11.09 -46.81 3.50
C ILE A 112 -10.81 -48.15 2.83
N ARG A 113 -11.76 -48.70 2.06
CA ARG A 113 -11.58 -49.98 1.36
C ARG A 113 -10.46 -49.92 0.33
N GLU A 114 -10.41 -48.87 -0.47
CA GLU A 114 -9.32 -48.69 -1.44
C GLU A 114 -7.96 -48.56 -0.76
N GLU A 115 -7.89 -47.84 0.36
CA GLU A 115 -6.66 -47.70 1.13
C GLU A 115 -6.26 -49.03 1.81
N ALA A 116 -7.24 -49.79 2.29
CA ALA A 116 -7.07 -51.13 2.84
C ALA A 116 -6.46 -52.07 1.80
N GLU A 117 -7.02 -52.07 0.59
CA GLU A 117 -6.54 -52.87 -0.53
C GLU A 117 -5.13 -52.46 -0.96
N LYS A 118 -4.85 -51.15 -1.06
CA LYS A 118 -3.52 -50.62 -1.41
C LYS A 118 -2.44 -50.99 -0.39
N LEU A 119 -2.79 -50.99 0.89
CA LEU A 119 -1.86 -51.30 1.98
C LEU A 119 -1.81 -52.79 2.31
N GLY A 120 -2.76 -53.59 1.80
CA GLY A 120 -2.91 -55.02 2.10
C GLY A 120 -3.29 -55.29 3.56
N VAL A 121 -4.06 -54.39 4.18
CA VAL A 121 -4.44 -54.45 5.60
C VAL A 121 -5.97 -54.44 5.72
N ASP A 122 -6.52 -55.04 6.78
CA ASP A 122 -7.96 -55.01 7.06
C ASP A 122 -8.51 -53.58 7.26
N GLU A 123 -9.74 -53.35 6.78
CA GLU A 123 -10.46 -52.06 6.89
C GLU A 123 -10.56 -51.58 8.36
N SER A 124 -10.69 -52.50 9.30
CA SER A 124 -10.79 -52.20 10.74
C SER A 124 -9.52 -51.57 11.32
N VAL A 125 -8.35 -51.96 10.82
CA VAL A 125 -7.06 -51.41 11.26
C VAL A 125 -6.92 -49.97 10.78
N ILE A 126 -7.42 -49.67 9.57
CA ILE A 126 -7.44 -48.30 9.04
C ILE A 126 -8.32 -47.40 9.89
N ILE A 127 -9.54 -47.85 10.22
CA ILE A 127 -10.49 -47.07 11.03
C ILE A 127 -9.95 -46.83 12.44
N GLN A 128 -9.39 -47.86 13.08
CA GLN A 128 -8.99 -47.78 14.49
C GLN A 128 -7.64 -47.08 14.70
N HIS A 129 -6.69 -47.23 13.76
CA HIS A 129 -5.34 -46.75 13.96
C HIS A 129 -4.94 -45.65 12.97
N LEU A 130 -5.27 -45.81 11.69
CA LEU A 130 -4.80 -44.91 10.63
C LEU A 130 -5.60 -43.59 10.60
N ALA A 131 -6.92 -43.66 10.74
CA ALA A 131 -7.80 -42.49 10.76
C ALA A 131 -7.45 -41.49 11.89
N PRO A 132 -7.33 -41.90 13.17
CA PRO A 132 -6.96 -40.96 14.24
C PRO A 132 -5.51 -40.46 14.11
N MET A 133 -4.60 -41.24 13.52
CA MET A 133 -3.24 -40.78 13.22
C MET A 133 -3.24 -39.68 12.16
N LYS A 134 -3.99 -39.86 11.06
CA LYS A 134 -4.13 -38.84 10.02
C LYS A 134 -4.70 -37.54 10.57
N GLN A 135 -5.71 -37.63 11.42
CA GLN A 135 -6.29 -36.45 12.07
C GLN A 135 -5.24 -35.71 12.90
N LYS A 136 -4.51 -36.41 13.79
CA LYS A 136 -3.43 -35.81 14.58
C LYS A 136 -2.32 -35.22 13.71
N LEU A 137 -1.93 -35.89 12.63
CA LEU A 137 -0.93 -35.37 11.69
C LEU A 137 -1.40 -34.07 11.06
N SER A 138 -2.66 -33.99 10.62
CA SER A 138 -3.20 -32.76 10.04
C SER A 138 -3.23 -31.62 11.07
N GLU A 139 -3.59 -31.91 12.33
CA GLU A 139 -3.57 -30.93 13.41
C GLU A 139 -2.14 -30.45 13.70
N TYR A 140 -1.16 -31.37 13.73
CA TYR A 140 0.25 -31.02 13.90
C TYR A 140 0.80 -30.22 12.74
N GLU A 141 0.44 -30.55 11.50
CA GLU A 141 0.84 -29.81 10.31
C GLU A 141 0.27 -28.39 10.33
N GLN A 142 -1.01 -28.23 10.70
CA GLN A 142 -1.63 -26.92 10.87
C GLN A 142 -0.95 -26.11 11.97
N GLN A 143 -0.67 -26.73 13.13
CA GLN A 143 0.05 -26.06 14.21
C GLN A 143 1.45 -25.63 13.76
N MET A 144 2.21 -26.53 13.12
CA MET A 144 3.54 -26.24 12.62
C MET A 144 3.52 -25.13 11.57
N GLN A 145 2.53 -25.12 10.69
CA GLN A 145 2.35 -24.07 9.69
C GLN A 145 2.07 -22.71 10.37
N SER A 146 1.18 -22.69 11.36
CA SER A 146 0.88 -21.46 12.11
C SER A 146 2.09 -20.94 12.89
N VAL A 147 2.92 -21.83 13.43
CA VAL A 147 4.17 -21.47 14.10
C VAL A 147 5.17 -20.88 13.10
N LYS A 148 5.36 -21.53 11.95
CA LYS A 148 6.23 -21.02 10.87
C LYS A 148 5.78 -19.65 10.38
N GLU A 149 4.49 -19.45 10.17
CA GLU A 149 3.93 -18.17 9.75
C GLU A 149 4.17 -17.08 10.81
N ARG A 150 3.95 -17.42 12.08
CA ARG A 150 4.23 -16.50 13.20
C ARG A 150 5.71 -16.17 13.31
N GLU A 151 6.59 -17.15 13.18
CA GLU A 151 8.05 -16.93 13.19
C GLU A 151 8.49 -16.07 12.00
N ALA A 152 7.95 -16.30 10.81
CA ALA A 152 8.22 -15.50 9.63
C ALA A 152 7.75 -14.04 9.82
N GLN A 153 6.56 -13.83 10.40
CA GLN A 153 6.06 -12.50 10.73
C GLN A 153 6.96 -11.79 11.74
N LEU A 154 7.34 -12.46 12.84
CA LEU A 154 8.22 -11.87 13.85
C LEU A 154 9.59 -11.50 13.27
N ARG A 155 10.15 -12.36 12.42
CA ARG A 155 11.42 -12.06 11.74
C ARG A 155 11.30 -10.85 10.83
N LEU A 156 10.22 -10.76 10.03
CA LEU A 156 9.99 -9.62 9.16
C LEU A 156 9.79 -8.33 9.97
N GLU A 157 9.05 -8.40 11.07
CA GLU A 157 8.87 -7.26 11.97
C GLU A 157 10.19 -6.79 12.60
N GLN A 158 11.04 -7.72 13.03
CA GLN A 158 12.38 -7.40 13.53
C GLN A 158 13.25 -6.73 12.45
N GLU A 159 13.26 -7.27 11.23
CA GLU A 159 14.01 -6.70 10.10
C GLU A 159 13.50 -5.28 9.77
N VAL A 160 12.18 -5.07 9.71
CA VAL A 160 11.56 -3.76 9.50
C VAL A 160 11.94 -2.78 10.61
N ASN A 161 11.85 -3.19 11.88
CA ASN A 161 12.18 -2.34 13.02
C ASN A 161 13.68 -1.97 13.03
N GLN A 162 14.55 -2.91 12.69
CA GLN A 162 15.99 -2.64 12.56
C GLN A 162 16.28 -1.66 11.41
N LEU A 163 15.58 -1.78 10.28
CA LEU A 163 15.67 -0.82 9.18
C LEU A 163 15.19 0.56 9.59
N LYS A 164 14.06 0.67 10.29
CA LYS A 164 13.57 1.95 10.81
C LYS A 164 14.56 2.62 11.76
N ALA A 165 15.23 1.85 12.60
CA ALA A 165 16.27 2.36 13.50
C ALA A 165 17.53 2.82 12.75
N THR A 166 17.88 2.16 11.65
CA THR A 166 19.08 2.46 10.85
C THR A 166 18.84 3.59 9.86
N TYR A 167 17.63 3.68 9.31
CA TYR A 167 17.25 4.59 8.24
C TYR A 167 15.97 5.35 8.64
N PRO A 168 16.09 6.57 9.18
CA PRO A 168 14.94 7.37 9.63
C PRO A 168 13.96 7.73 8.52
N ASP A 169 14.43 7.74 7.26
CA ASP A 169 13.65 8.00 6.05
C ASP A 169 12.97 6.74 5.49
N PHE A 170 13.17 5.56 6.10
CA PHE A 170 12.60 4.30 5.62
C PHE A 170 11.08 4.32 5.47
N GLU A 171 10.35 5.00 6.37
CA GLU A 171 8.88 5.05 6.31
C GLU A 171 8.35 5.65 5.01
N GLN A 172 9.10 6.56 4.37
CA GLN A 172 8.71 7.17 3.11
C GLN A 172 8.76 6.16 1.95
N TYR A 173 9.66 5.18 2.02
CA TYR A 173 9.91 4.20 0.98
C TYR A 173 9.43 2.79 1.37
N GLN A 174 8.76 2.64 2.51
CA GLN A 174 8.39 1.33 3.07
C GLN A 174 7.48 0.54 2.12
N LEU A 175 6.46 1.19 1.55
CA LEU A 175 5.52 0.56 0.63
C LEU A 175 6.21 0.07 -0.65
N ASP A 176 7.02 0.92 -1.28
CA ASP A 176 7.73 0.58 -2.52
C ASP A 176 8.81 -0.49 -2.28
N ALA A 177 9.49 -0.44 -1.13
CA ALA A 177 10.43 -1.47 -0.73
C ALA A 177 9.74 -2.82 -0.51
N LEU A 178 8.61 -2.85 0.20
CA LEU A 178 7.81 -4.08 0.38
C LEU A 178 7.29 -4.62 -0.95
N GLN A 179 6.86 -3.76 -1.87
CA GLN A 179 6.43 -4.16 -3.19
C GLN A 179 7.56 -4.84 -3.99
N LEU A 180 8.78 -4.31 -3.92
CA LEU A 180 9.96 -4.94 -4.53
C LEU A 180 10.33 -6.29 -3.91
N VAL A 181 10.12 -6.46 -2.60
CA VAL A 181 10.30 -7.75 -1.91
C VAL A 181 9.29 -8.77 -2.47
N ILE A 182 8.02 -8.38 -2.62
CA ILE A 182 6.95 -9.25 -3.13
C ILE A 182 7.19 -9.60 -4.61
N ASP A 183 7.50 -8.61 -5.45
CA ASP A 183 7.57 -8.80 -6.90
C ASP A 183 8.86 -9.48 -7.36
N LYS A 184 9.97 -9.21 -6.67
CA LYS A 184 11.32 -9.62 -7.12
C LYS A 184 12.07 -10.46 -6.11
N GLY A 185 11.53 -10.69 -4.91
CA GLY A 185 12.17 -11.51 -3.89
C GLY A 185 13.45 -10.90 -3.30
N TYR A 186 13.64 -9.59 -3.39
CA TYR A 186 14.78 -8.92 -2.75
C TYR A 186 14.64 -8.94 -1.23
N GLY A 187 15.78 -8.88 -0.52
CA GLY A 187 15.77 -8.56 0.91
C GLY A 187 15.24 -7.14 1.14
N ILE A 188 14.53 -6.92 2.24
CA ILE A 188 13.87 -5.63 2.52
C ILE A 188 14.85 -4.46 2.58
N GLU A 189 16.08 -4.71 3.05
CA GLU A 189 17.16 -3.73 3.09
C GLU A 189 17.64 -3.32 1.68
N ASP A 190 17.83 -4.30 0.81
CA ASP A 190 18.29 -4.05 -0.56
C ASP A 190 17.19 -3.36 -1.38
N ALA A 191 15.93 -3.76 -1.18
CA ALA A 191 14.79 -3.10 -1.77
C ALA A 191 14.73 -1.62 -1.35
N TYR A 192 14.88 -1.31 -0.06
CA TYR A 192 14.95 0.08 0.41
C TYR A 192 16.11 0.86 -0.21
N LYS A 193 17.30 0.26 -0.30
CA LYS A 193 18.45 0.92 -0.93
C LYS A 193 18.16 1.26 -2.38
N LEU A 194 17.54 0.34 -3.13
CA LEU A 194 17.19 0.55 -4.53
C LEU A 194 16.17 1.68 -4.72
N VAL A 195 15.11 1.73 -3.91
CA VAL A 195 14.08 2.77 -4.02
C VAL A 195 14.65 4.12 -3.59
N SER A 196 15.31 4.18 -2.44
CA SER A 196 15.84 5.45 -1.92
C SER A 196 17.01 6.02 -2.73
N TYR A 197 17.67 5.21 -3.56
CA TYR A 197 18.85 5.65 -4.31
C TYR A 197 18.55 6.76 -5.31
N GLN A 198 17.44 6.67 -6.06
CA GLN A 198 17.10 7.70 -7.05
C GLN A 198 16.84 9.06 -6.40
N ASP A 199 16.10 9.08 -5.29
CA ASP A 199 15.77 10.32 -4.58
C ASP A 199 16.98 10.90 -3.86
N LYS A 200 17.85 10.06 -3.30
CA LYS A 200 19.13 10.49 -2.73
C LYS A 200 20.02 11.13 -3.80
N LEU A 201 20.11 10.54 -4.99
CA LEU A 201 20.86 11.13 -6.10
C LEU A 201 20.28 12.47 -6.54
N ALA A 202 18.95 12.57 -6.68
CA ALA A 202 18.29 13.82 -7.06
C ALA A 202 18.52 14.92 -6.02
N ASN A 203 18.46 14.59 -4.73
CA ASN A 203 18.69 15.54 -3.64
C ASN A 203 20.17 15.97 -3.55
N ILE A 204 21.11 15.05 -3.74
CA ILE A 204 22.54 15.38 -3.81
C ILE A 204 22.81 16.31 -5.00
N GLY A 205 22.21 16.07 -6.17
CA GLY A 205 22.30 16.95 -7.33
C GLY A 205 21.85 18.38 -7.00
N LYS A 206 20.65 18.52 -6.43
CA LYS A 206 20.11 19.83 -6.02
C LYS A 206 20.98 20.53 -4.98
N GLN A 207 21.49 19.80 -3.98
CA GLN A 207 22.37 20.37 -2.95
C GLN A 207 23.70 20.83 -3.53
N THR A 208 24.32 20.01 -4.38
CA THR A 208 25.61 20.35 -5.02
C THR A 208 25.48 21.52 -5.99
N GLU A 209 24.39 21.63 -6.75
CA GLU A 209 24.08 22.79 -7.57
C GLU A 209 23.88 24.05 -6.71
N ALA A 210 23.08 23.96 -5.64
CA ALA A 210 22.85 25.08 -4.74
C ALA A 210 24.14 25.54 -4.02
N GLU A 211 24.98 24.60 -3.59
CA GLU A 211 26.29 24.90 -3.02
C GLU A 211 27.22 25.55 -4.04
N THR A 212 27.20 25.08 -5.29
CA THR A 212 28.01 25.66 -6.38
C THR A 212 27.55 27.09 -6.68
N ILE A 213 26.25 27.34 -6.78
CA ILE A 213 25.69 28.70 -6.96
C ILE A 213 26.07 29.59 -5.77
N ARG A 214 25.95 29.11 -4.53
CA ARG A 214 26.38 29.86 -3.34
C ARG A 214 27.86 30.19 -3.38
N LYS A 215 28.73 29.24 -3.77
CA LYS A 215 30.18 29.48 -3.94
C LYS A 215 30.45 30.52 -5.02
N ILE A 216 29.76 30.48 -6.16
CA ILE A 216 29.90 31.49 -7.22
C ILE A 216 29.45 32.87 -6.75
N GLN A 217 28.29 32.95 -6.08
CA GLN A 217 27.77 34.21 -5.53
C GLN A 217 28.69 34.77 -4.43
N GLN A 218 29.17 33.91 -3.54
CA GLN A 218 30.10 34.29 -2.48
C GLN A 218 31.42 34.79 -3.09
N ASN A 219 32.00 34.09 -4.05
CA ASN A 219 33.20 34.54 -4.77
C ASN A 219 32.97 35.87 -5.50
N ALA A 220 31.79 36.07 -6.10
CA ALA A 220 31.43 37.34 -6.73
C ALA A 220 31.32 38.49 -5.71
N MET A 221 30.89 38.21 -4.47
CA MET A 221 30.79 39.21 -3.39
C MET A 221 32.11 39.44 -2.65
N THR A 222 32.95 38.42 -2.49
CA THR A 222 34.24 38.50 -1.78
C THR A 222 35.42 38.87 -2.69
N THR A 223 35.21 38.97 -4.00
CA THR A 223 36.20 39.50 -4.94
C THR A 223 35.85 40.96 -5.28
N PRO A 224 36.34 41.96 -4.51
CA PRO A 224 36.31 43.34 -4.96
C PRO A 224 37.36 43.51 -6.06
N GLY A 225 36.94 43.31 -7.30
CA GLY A 225 37.68 43.70 -8.49
C GLY A 225 38.13 42.55 -9.39
N ALA A 226 37.31 42.23 -10.39
CA ALA A 226 37.74 41.90 -11.77
C ALA A 226 36.55 41.57 -12.70
N LEU A 227 35.44 42.31 -12.65
CA LEU A 227 34.47 42.34 -13.76
C LEU A 227 34.29 43.75 -14.35
N GLY A 228 35.16 44.67 -13.96
CA GLY A 228 35.21 46.05 -14.43
C GLY A 228 36.63 46.51 -14.69
N ALA A 229 37.41 45.72 -15.42
CA ALA A 229 38.64 46.18 -16.04
C ALA A 229 38.86 45.30 -17.26
N GLU A 230 38.55 45.89 -18.43
CA GLU A 230 39.48 45.96 -19.55
C GLU A 230 40.30 44.69 -19.78
N GLY A 231 40.03 43.99 -20.90
CA GLY A 231 40.88 42.94 -21.41
C GLY A 231 42.34 43.38 -21.38
N THR A 232 43.04 43.00 -20.33
CA THR A 232 44.48 43.01 -20.27
C THR A 232 44.90 41.78 -21.04
N GLU A 233 44.75 41.88 -22.36
CA GLU A 233 45.70 41.26 -23.25
C GLU A 233 47.07 41.60 -22.67
N HIS A 234 47.74 40.60 -22.12
CA HIS A 234 49.15 40.69 -21.84
C HIS A 234 49.79 41.08 -23.16
N LYS A 235 50.05 42.38 -23.37
CA LYS A 235 50.82 42.88 -24.51
C LYS A 235 52.27 42.52 -24.28
N THR A 236 52.57 41.22 -24.22
CA THR A 236 53.92 40.66 -24.30
C THR A 236 54.33 40.74 -25.76
N GLY A 237 54.83 41.89 -26.17
CA GLY A 237 55.22 42.14 -27.56
C GLY A 237 55.93 43.47 -27.72
N PHE A 238 56.55 43.67 -28.88
CA PHE A 238 57.36 44.85 -29.21
C PHE A 238 56.75 46.20 -28.80
N ALA A 239 55.42 46.31 -28.86
CA ALA A 239 54.67 47.50 -28.51
C ALA A 239 54.69 47.89 -27.02
N ALA A 240 55.03 46.96 -26.11
CA ALA A 240 55.12 47.22 -24.67
C ALA A 240 56.52 47.55 -24.18
N MET A 241 57.55 47.42 -25.03
CA MET A 241 58.91 47.82 -24.70
C MET A 241 59.04 49.35 -24.71
N SER A 242 59.93 49.89 -23.88
CA SER A 242 60.29 51.31 -23.94
C SER A 242 60.94 51.66 -25.28
N LYS A 243 60.89 52.94 -25.70
CA LYS A 243 61.46 53.37 -27.00
C LYS A 243 62.94 53.03 -27.16
N ASP A 244 63.69 52.99 -26.07
CA ASP A 244 65.11 52.65 -26.09
C ASP A 244 65.34 51.14 -26.23
N GLU A 245 64.50 50.32 -25.60
CA GLU A 245 64.49 48.86 -25.78
C GLU A 245 64.05 48.46 -27.19
N GLN A 246 63.05 49.14 -27.75
CA GLN A 246 62.64 48.95 -29.14
C GLN A 246 63.77 49.24 -30.12
N ARG A 247 64.55 50.31 -29.90
CA ARG A 247 65.72 50.65 -30.73
C ARG A 247 66.81 49.60 -30.65
N LYS A 248 67.16 49.14 -29.44
CA LYS A 248 68.12 48.05 -29.25
C LYS A 248 67.66 46.75 -29.90
N PHE A 249 66.37 46.42 -29.75
CA PHE A 249 65.80 45.23 -30.36
C PHE A 249 65.87 45.29 -31.90
N ILE A 250 65.57 46.43 -32.51
CA ILE A 250 65.73 46.63 -33.96
C ILE A 250 67.19 46.48 -34.38
N GLU A 251 68.12 47.03 -33.61
CA GLU A 251 69.57 46.95 -33.90
C GLU A 251 70.08 45.51 -33.82
N ASP A 252 69.67 44.74 -32.80
CA ASP A 252 70.05 43.33 -32.63
C ASP A 252 69.44 42.42 -33.69
N VAL A 253 68.20 42.67 -34.12
CA VAL A 253 67.57 41.96 -35.26
C VAL A 253 68.31 42.29 -36.57
N LYS A 254 68.64 43.56 -36.80
CA LYS A 254 69.39 44.00 -37.99
C LYS A 254 70.82 43.45 -38.02
N ALA A 255 71.43 43.26 -36.85
CA ALA A 255 72.73 42.61 -36.69
C ALA A 255 72.65 41.07 -36.72
N GLY A 256 71.45 40.49 -36.87
CA GLY A 256 71.24 39.04 -36.96
C GLY A 256 71.47 38.27 -35.65
N ARG A 257 71.50 38.96 -34.51
CA ARG A 257 71.78 38.33 -33.20
C ARG A 257 70.55 37.76 -32.52
N ARG A 258 69.34 38.16 -32.94
CA ARG A 258 68.06 37.67 -32.40
C ARG A 258 67.07 37.46 -33.54
N THR A 259 66.53 36.24 -33.67
CA THR A 259 65.58 35.87 -34.74
C THR A 259 64.18 35.51 -34.22
N THR A 260 63.98 35.46 -32.90
CA THR A 260 62.69 35.13 -32.27
C THR A 260 62.36 36.08 -31.11
N PHE A 261 61.06 36.34 -30.93
CA PHE A 261 60.47 37.04 -29.78
C PHE A 261 60.14 36.00 -28.69
N ASP A 262 61.17 35.46 -28.04
CA ASP A 262 61.03 34.83 -26.72
C ASP A 262 61.66 35.76 -25.67
#